data_AF-A0A8X6S1J2-F1
#
_entry.id   AF-A0A8X6S1J2-F1
#
_cell.length_a   1.000
_cell.length_b   1.000
_cell.length_c   1.000
_cell.angle_alpha   90.00
_cell.angle_beta   90.00
_cell.angle_gamma   90.00
#
_symmetry.space_group_name_H-M   'P 1'
#
loop_
_entity.id
_entity.type
_entity.pdbx_description
1 polymer ?
#
loop_
_entity_poly.entity_id
_entity_poly.type
_entity_poly.pdbx_seq_one_letter_code
_entity_poly.pdbx_strand_id
1 'polypeptide(L)'
;MWVADWNEVVFIDESRICLQQYDGRIRVWRHRGERMLNSCVMHRHTGLATGIMVWGGIGYHSRATLVRIAGTINHQRYISDVLEAGFLPYLQDWATAILQQDNS
;
A
#
# COMPACT_ATOMS: atom_id res chain seq x y z
N MET A 1 -31.04 1.33 -9.41
CA MET A 1 -30.95 0.48 -8.21
C MET A 1 -29.47 0.27 -7.96
N TRP A 2 -28.88 1.04 -7.03
CA TRP A 2 -27.43 1.11 -6.80
C TRP A 2 -27.01 0.13 -5.70
N VAL A 3 -27.31 -1.15 -5.89
CA VAL A 3 -26.90 -2.18 -4.93
C VAL A 3 -26.09 -3.19 -5.72
N ALA A 4 -24.86 -2.83 -6.05
CA ALA A 4 -23.85 -3.86 -6.24
C ALA A 4 -23.77 -4.60 -4.91
N ASP A 5 -23.86 -5.93 -4.93
CA ASP A 5 -23.54 -6.69 -3.74
C ASP A 5 -22.06 -6.43 -3.45
N TRP A 6 -21.74 -5.97 -2.24
CA TRP A 6 -20.35 -5.72 -1.83
C TRP A 6 -19.51 -7.00 -1.93
N ASN A 7 -20.15 -8.17 -1.99
CA ASN A 7 -19.50 -9.44 -2.28
C ASN A 7 -18.86 -9.51 -3.68
N GLU A 8 -19.34 -8.73 -4.65
CA GLU A 8 -18.85 -8.72 -6.04
C GLU A 8 -17.84 -7.61 -6.31
N VAL A 9 -17.65 -6.67 -5.38
CA VAL A 9 -16.72 -5.55 -5.55
C VAL A 9 -15.31 -5.96 -5.17
N VAL A 10 -14.36 -5.70 -6.07
CA VAL A 10 -12.93 -5.84 -5.83
C VAL A 10 -12.31 -4.44 -5.80
N PHE A 11 -11.69 -4.10 -4.67
CA PHE A 11 -10.95 -2.87 -4.48
C PHE A 11 -9.49 -3.10 -4.83
N ILE A 12 -8.93 -2.25 -5.68
CA ILE A 12 -7.49 -2.26 -6.01
C ILE A 12 -6.88 -0.89 -5.72
N ASP A 13 -5.64 -0.89 -5.26
CA ASP A 13 -4.92 0.36 -4.96
C ASP A 13 -3.40 0.15 -4.89
N GLU A 14 -2.67 1.24 -5.07
CA GLU A 14 -1.24 1.35 -4.79
C GLU A 14 -1.00 1.83 -3.36
N SER A 15 -0.05 1.20 -2.67
CA SER A 15 0.39 1.65 -1.36
C SER A 15 1.91 1.69 -1.26
N ARG A 16 2.42 2.64 -0.46
CA ARG A 16 3.84 2.73 -0.13
C ARG A 16 4.07 2.27 1.31
N ILE A 17 4.77 1.15 1.46
CA ILE A 17 5.25 0.68 2.75
C ILE A 17 6.60 1.33 3.04
N CYS A 18 6.60 2.36 3.90
CA CYS A 18 7.82 3.05 4.31
C CYS A 18 8.64 2.17 5.26
N LEU A 19 9.91 1.92 4.93
CA LEU A 19 10.86 1.19 5.78
C LEU A 19 11.35 2.05 6.95
N GLN A 20 11.25 3.38 6.80
CA GLN A 20 11.55 4.35 7.84
C GLN A 20 10.23 4.98 8.31
N GLN A 21 10.03 5.06 9.63
CA GLN A 21 8.79 5.58 10.23
C GLN A 21 8.51 7.01 9.72
N TYR A 22 7.31 7.23 9.17
CA TYR A 22 6.91 8.48 8.54
C TYR A 22 6.95 9.69 9.50
N ASP A 23 6.64 9.46 10.80
CA ASP A 23 6.73 10.50 11.83
C ASP A 23 8.15 10.68 12.39
N GLY A 24 9.06 9.74 12.12
CA GLY A 24 10.43 9.71 12.64
C GLY A 24 10.51 9.62 14.17
N ARG A 25 9.43 9.21 14.87
CA ARG A 25 9.37 9.22 16.34
C ARG A 25 9.55 7.81 16.89
N ILE A 26 10.68 7.60 17.52
CA ILE A 26 10.90 6.42 18.36
C ILE A 26 10.30 6.69 19.75
N ARG A 27 9.52 5.74 20.26
CA ARG A 27 9.02 5.81 21.64
C ARG A 27 10.14 5.42 22.59
N VAL A 28 10.38 6.26 23.61
CA VAL A 28 11.35 6.02 24.68
C VAL A 28 10.67 6.19 26.03
N TRP A 29 11.12 5.42 27.03
CA TRP A 29 10.75 5.61 28.43
C TRP A 29 11.70 6.62 29.07
N ARG A 30 11.19 7.60 29.81
CA ARG A 30 11.99 8.63 30.49
C ARG A 30 11.23 9.25 31.67
N HIS A 31 11.97 9.80 32.63
CA HIS A 31 11.45 10.57 33.75
C HIS A 31 11.08 12.01 33.34
N ARG A 32 10.36 12.71 34.22
CA ARG A 32 10.02 14.13 34.02
C ARG A 32 11.30 14.97 34.04
N GLY A 33 11.47 15.82 33.03
CA GLY A 33 12.66 16.67 32.88
C GLY A 33 13.69 16.16 31.87
N GLU A 34 13.65 14.88 31.51
CA GLU A 34 14.63 14.25 30.61
C GLU A 34 14.34 14.50 29.11
N ARG A 35 13.52 15.51 28.79
CA ARG A 35 13.00 15.69 27.43
C ARG A 35 14.09 15.93 26.38
N MET A 36 15.14 16.64 26.79
CA MET A 36 16.22 17.09 25.91
C MET A 36 17.53 16.31 26.11
N LEU A 37 17.50 15.17 26.83
CA LEU A 37 18.67 14.30 26.87
C LEU A 37 18.97 13.77 25.47
N ASN A 38 20.25 13.67 25.12
CA ASN A 38 20.69 13.13 23.83
C ASN A 38 20.16 11.71 23.58
N SER A 39 19.94 10.91 24.63
CA SER A 39 19.30 9.59 24.55
C SER A 39 17.80 9.64 24.23
N CYS A 40 17.17 10.79 24.39
CA CYS A 40 15.72 11.02 24.24
C CYS A 40 15.36 11.88 23.03
N VAL A 41 16.34 12.31 22.24
CA VAL A 41 16.16 13.09 21.01
C VAL A 41 16.87 12.41 19.86
N MET A 42 16.24 12.41 18.68
CA MET A 42 16.84 11.89 17.46
C MET A 42 16.65 12.92 16.35
N HIS A 43 17.71 13.15 15.57
CA HIS A 43 17.60 13.99 14.38
C HIS A 43 16.70 13.32 13.36
N ARG A 44 15.72 14.09 12.85
CA ARG A 44 14.83 13.61 11.81
C ARG A 44 15.54 13.66 10.46
N HIS A 45 15.60 12.54 9.76
CA HIS A 45 15.97 12.52 8.35
C HIS A 45 14.86 13.18 7.53
N THR A 46 15.19 14.22 6.75
CA THR A 46 14.23 14.98 5.92
C THR A 46 14.18 14.52 4.45
N GLY A 47 14.98 13.54 4.07
CA GLY A 47 14.94 12.96 2.72
C GLY A 47 13.74 12.06 2.49
N LEU A 48 13.50 11.68 1.22
CA LEU A 48 12.46 10.74 0.83
C LEU A 48 12.61 9.44 1.64
N ALA A 49 11.58 9.08 2.41
CA ALA A 49 11.59 7.83 3.16
C ALA A 49 11.72 6.66 2.20
N THR A 50 12.77 5.84 2.33
CA THR A 50 12.89 4.61 1.55
C THR A 50 11.65 3.76 1.81
N GLY A 51 10.98 3.35 0.75
CA GLY A 51 9.75 2.59 0.86
C GLY A 51 9.57 1.65 -0.32
N ILE A 52 8.82 0.60 -0.08
CA ILE A 52 8.45 -0.38 -1.09
C ILE A 52 7.08 0.03 -1.60
N MET A 53 6.98 0.33 -2.89
CA MET A 53 5.69 0.48 -3.56
C MET A 53 5.12 -0.91 -3.79
N VAL A 54 3.85 -1.10 -3.44
CA VAL A 54 3.10 -2.33 -3.70
C VAL A 54 1.78 -1.99 -4.34
N TRP A 55 1.24 -2.93 -5.08
CA TRP A 55 -0.12 -2.92 -5.58
C TRP A 55 -0.83 -4.18 -5.08
N GLY A 56 -2.10 -4.05 -4.74
CA GLY A 56 -2.90 -5.20 -4.33
C GLY A 56 -4.37 -5.00 -4.60
N GLY A 57 -5.11 -6.11 -4.55
CA GLY A 57 -6.55 -6.15 -4.64
C GLY A 57 -7.16 -6.91 -3.47
N ILE A 58 -8.33 -6.47 -2.99
CA ILE A 58 -9.12 -7.15 -1.97
C ILE A 58 -10.58 -7.22 -2.40
N GLY A 59 -11.12 -8.43 -2.38
CA GLY A 59 -12.55 -8.70 -2.49
C GLY A 59 -13.11 -9.15 -1.13
N TYR A 60 -14.41 -9.35 -1.04
CA TYR A 60 -15.06 -9.70 0.22
C TYR A 60 -14.57 -11.02 0.84
N HIS A 61 -14.29 -12.03 0.01
CA HIS A 61 -13.88 -13.37 0.45
C HIS A 61 -12.44 -13.76 0.06
N SER A 62 -11.71 -12.86 -0.60
CA SER A 62 -10.42 -13.19 -1.20
C SER A 62 -9.55 -11.94 -1.38
N ARG A 63 -8.29 -12.17 -1.75
CA ARG A 63 -7.34 -11.10 -2.05
C ARG A 63 -6.49 -11.50 -3.25
N ALA A 64 -6.15 -10.53 -4.07
CA ALA A 64 -5.18 -10.71 -5.14
C ALA A 64 -3.76 -10.86 -4.56
N THR A 65 -2.85 -11.38 -5.37
CA THR A 65 -1.43 -11.40 -5.02
C THR A 65 -0.92 -9.98 -4.85
N LEU A 66 -0.23 -9.71 -3.74
CA LEU A 66 0.41 -8.43 -3.53
C LEU A 66 1.67 -8.31 -4.41
N VAL A 67 1.66 -7.36 -5.33
CA VAL A 67 2.73 -7.15 -6.30
C VAL A 67 3.66 -6.05 -5.81
N ARG A 68 4.97 -6.30 -5.83
CA ARG A 68 5.96 -5.25 -5.58
C ARG A 68 6.24 -4.46 -6.86
N ILE A 69 6.05 -3.14 -6.80
CA ILE A 69 6.41 -2.23 -7.89
C ILE A 69 7.83 -1.71 -7.65
N ALA A 70 8.73 -2.00 -8.60
CA ALA A 70 10.11 -1.52 -8.56
C ALA A 70 10.26 -0.18 -9.29
N GLY A 71 10.53 0.90 -8.56
CA GLY A 71 10.71 2.24 -9.15
C GLY A 71 9.39 2.91 -9.55
N THR A 72 9.45 3.87 -10.47
CA THR A 72 8.28 4.61 -10.95
C THR A 72 7.43 3.73 -11.87
N ILE A 73 6.12 3.70 -11.63
CA ILE A 73 5.16 3.03 -12.52
C ILE A 73 4.75 3.98 -13.65
N ASN A 74 4.67 3.44 -14.86
CA ASN A 74 4.06 4.10 -16.00
C ASN A 74 2.97 3.18 -16.55
N HIS A 75 2.17 3.66 -17.51
CA HIS A 75 1.05 2.90 -18.04
C HIS A 75 1.44 1.50 -18.56
N GLN A 76 2.57 1.37 -19.26
CA GLN A 76 3.01 0.07 -19.79
C GLN A 76 3.37 -0.91 -18.67
N ARG A 77 4.07 -0.42 -17.64
CA ARG A 77 4.46 -1.23 -16.49
C ARG A 77 3.28 -1.56 -15.59
N TYR A 78 2.27 -0.70 -15.54
CA TYR A 78 1.01 -1.03 -14.87
C TYR A 78 0.34 -2.24 -15.53
N ILE A 79 0.31 -2.30 -16.86
CA ILE A 79 -0.23 -3.47 -17.55
C ILE A 79 0.61 -4.72 -17.26
N SER A 80 1.93 -4.68 -17.52
CA SER A 80 2.78 -5.88 -17.43
C SER A 80 3.04 -6.33 -15.99
N ASP A 81 3.44 -5.40 -15.12
CA ASP A 81 3.96 -5.74 -13.80
C ASP A 81 2.81 -5.92 -12.80
N VAL A 82 1.65 -5.29 -13.02
CA VAL A 82 0.52 -5.28 -12.08
C VAL A 82 -0.68 -6.07 -12.61
N LEU A 83 -1.26 -5.66 -13.73
CA LEU A 83 -2.50 -6.27 -14.22
C LEU A 83 -2.27 -7.73 -14.64
N GLU A 84 -1.32 -7.96 -15.55
CA GLU A 84 -1.04 -9.29 -16.10
C GLU A 84 -0.46 -10.24 -15.03
N ALA A 85 0.46 -9.73 -14.20
CA ALA A 85 1.16 -10.58 -13.23
C ALA A 85 0.33 -10.88 -11.96
N GLY A 86 -0.49 -9.94 -11.49
CA GLY A 86 -1.16 -10.04 -10.19
C GLY A 86 -2.68 -10.12 -10.26
N PHE A 87 -3.31 -9.38 -11.17
CA PHE A 87 -4.75 -9.13 -11.14
C PHE A 87 -5.56 -10.04 -12.06
N LEU A 88 -5.14 -10.21 -13.31
CA LEU A 88 -5.85 -11.07 -14.26
C LEU A 88 -5.97 -12.53 -13.78
N PRO A 89 -4.92 -13.16 -13.20
CA PRO A 89 -5.05 -14.50 -12.63
C PRO A 89 -6.08 -14.55 -11.48
N TYR A 90 -6.18 -13.48 -10.69
CA TYR A 90 -7.14 -13.39 -9.58
C TYR A 90 -8.59 -13.25 -10.07
N LEU A 91 -8.81 -12.54 -11.18
CA LEU A 91 -10.15 -12.37 -11.76
C LEU A 91 -10.68 -13.59 -12.50
N GLN A 92 -9.83 -14.55 -12.90
CA GLN A 92 -10.28 -15.74 -13.64
C GLN A 92 -11.34 -16.54 -12.88
N ASP A 93 -11.26 -16.55 -11.55
CA ASP A 93 -12.22 -17.25 -10.69
C ASP A 93 -13.51 -16.42 -10.43
N TRP A 94 -13.57 -15.17 -10.90
CA TRP A 94 -14.57 -14.16 -10.52
C TRP A 94 -15.22 -13.50 -11.74
N ALA A 95 -16.08 -14.25 -12.45
CA ALA A 95 -16.72 -13.81 -13.69
C ALA A 95 -17.62 -12.57 -13.58
N THR A 96 -18.15 -12.25 -12.39
CA THR A 96 -19.04 -11.09 -12.15
C THR A 96 -18.36 -9.95 -11.39
N ALA A 97 -17.04 -9.98 -11.20
CA ALA A 97 -16.34 -8.97 -10.41
C ALA A 97 -16.55 -7.55 -10.95
N ILE A 98 -16.91 -6.64 -10.05
CA ILE A 98 -16.96 -5.21 -10.30
C ILE A 98 -15.66 -4.60 -9.75
N LEU A 99 -14.85 -4.04 -10.64
CA LEU A 99 -13.60 -3.42 -10.23
C LEU A 99 -13.83 -1.99 -9.73
N GLN A 100 -13.26 -1.68 -8.58
CA GLN A 100 -13.12 -0.32 -8.07
C GLN A 100 -11.62 0.04 -7.98
N GLN A 101 -11.26 1.12 -8.66
CA GLN A 101 -9.96 1.79 -8.58
C GLN A 101 -10.16 3.30 -8.52
N ASP A 102 -9.11 4.05 -8.19
CA ASP A 102 -9.15 5.51 -8.25
C ASP A 102 -9.15 6.01 -9.72
N ASN A 103 -9.19 7.33 -9.91
CA ASN A 103 -9.19 7.96 -11.24
C ASN A 103 -7.82 8.61 -11.54
N SER A 104 -6.74 7.90 -11.18
CA SER A 104 -5.37 8.36 -11.37
C SER A 104 -4.91 8.36 -12.83
#